data_AF-A0AAW9ED20-F1
#
_entry.id   AF-A0AAW9ED20-F1
#
_cell.length_a   1.000
_cell.length_b   1.000
_cell.length_c   1.000
_cell.angle_alpha   90.00
_cell.angle_beta   90.00
_cell.angle_gamma   90.00
#
_symmetry.space_group_name_H-M   'P 1'
#
loop_
_entity.id
_entity.type
_entity.pdbx_description
1 polymer ?
#
loop_
_entity_poly.entity_id
_entity_poly.type
_entity_poly.pdbx_seq_one_letter_code
_entity_poly.pdbx_strand_id
1 'polypeptide(L)' 'AINYAMALSKRGNLQRIDILPYHQFGRNKYQKLEMIYPIKNDPGYTPEELVRLEAFFKQFDFEIRLVRH' A
#
# COMPACT_ATOMS: atom_id res chain seq x y z
N ALA A 1 6.21 5.07 10.50
CA ALA A 1 4.92 5.20 9.77
C ALA A 1 3.77 4.49 10.50
N ILE A 2 3.84 3.17 10.74
CA ILE A 2 2.72 2.41 11.35
C ILE A 2 2.30 2.91 12.73
N ASN A 3 3.25 3.25 13.61
CA ASN A 3 2.95 3.79 14.96
C ASN A 3 2.14 5.10 14.91
N TYR A 4 2.37 5.93 13.89
CA TYR A 4 1.62 7.17 13.71
C TYR A 4 0.18 6.88 13.26
N ALA A 5 0.00 5.93 12.34
CA ALA A 5 -1.31 5.50 11.90
C ALA A 5 -2.13 4.88 13.06
N MET A 6 -1.47 4.09 13.93
CA MET A 6 -2.07 3.54 15.15
C MET A 6 -2.39 4.63 16.19
N ALA A 7 -1.59 5.68 16.29
CA ALA A 7 -1.90 6.82 17.18
C ALA A 7 -3.10 7.62 16.66
N LEU A 8 -3.22 7.76 15.34
CA LEU A 8 -4.35 8.42 14.70
C LEU A 8 -5.65 7.62 14.87
N SER A 9 -5.61 6.29 14.72
CA SER A 9 -6.82 5.47 14.85
C SER A 9 -7.47 5.59 16.23
N LYS A 10 -6.67 5.78 17.28
CA LYS A 10 -7.14 6.01 18.66
C LYS A 10 -7.91 7.32 18.88
N ARG A 11 -7.91 8.25 17.92
CA ARG A 11 -8.68 9.51 18.01
C ARG A 11 -10.17 9.34 17.73
N GLY A 12 -10.60 8.14 17.32
CA GLY A 12 -12.02 7.77 17.18
C GLY A 12 -12.70 8.22 15.88
N ASN A 13 -11.98 8.86 14.97
CA ASN A 13 -12.53 9.35 13.70
C ASN A 13 -12.08 8.54 12.47
N LEU A 14 -11.40 7.41 12.68
CA LEU A 14 -10.96 6.48 11.64
C LEU A 14 -11.57 5.10 11.85
N GLN A 15 -12.15 4.54 10.79
CA GLN A 15 -12.78 3.22 10.84
C GLN A 15 -11.79 2.10 10.49
N ARG A 16 -10.93 2.34 9.50
CA ARG A 16 -9.89 1.40 9.05
C ARG A 16 -8.77 2.11 8.31
N ILE A 17 -7.67 1.40 8.05
CA ILE A 17 -6.61 1.81 7.13
C ILE A 17 -6.54 0.82 5.98
N ASP A 18 -6.77 1.30 4.75
CA ASP A 18 -6.56 0.52 3.53
C ASP A 18 -5.12 0.78 3.02
N ILE A 19 -4.28 -0.25 3.02
CA ILE A 19 -2.93 -0.21 2.48
C ILE A 19 -2.97 -0.66 1.03
N LEU A 20 -2.57 0.20 0.12
CA LEU A 20 -2.43 -0.08 -1.30
C LEU A 20 -0.95 -0.28 -1.63
N PRO A 21 -0.50 -1.51 -1.91
CA PRO A 21 0.84 -1.77 -2.42
C PRO A 21 1.05 -1.08 -3.76
N TYR A 22 2.28 -0.65 -4.03
CA TYR A 22 2.61 -0.11 -5.34
C TYR A 22 2.28 -1.14 -6.44
N HIS A 23 1.72 -0.63 -7.53
CA HIS A 23 1.57 -1.35 -8.78
C HIS A 23 1.81 -0.37 -9.94
N GLN A 24 2.35 -0.85 -11.06
CA GLN A 24 2.76 -0.01 -12.19
C GLN A 24 1.58 0.46 -13.09
N PHE A 25 0.38 0.53 -12.53
CA PHE A 25 -0.80 0.95 -13.30
C PHE A 25 -0.67 2.42 -13.70
N GLY A 26 -0.98 2.73 -14.96
CA GLY A 26 -0.88 4.09 -15.50
C GLY A 26 0.46 4.44 -16.14
N ARG A 27 1.47 3.55 -16.15
CA ARG A 27 2.71 3.73 -16.93
C ARG A 27 2.44 4.09 -18.39
N ASN A 28 1.42 3.47 -19.00
CA ASN A 28 1.04 3.73 -20.39
C ASN A 28 0.61 5.19 -20.63
N LYS A 29 0.18 5.93 -19.59
CA LYS A 29 -0.14 7.36 -19.72
C LYS A 29 1.13 8.18 -20.01
N TYR A 30 2.25 7.85 -19.37
CA TYR A 30 3.53 8.49 -19.63
C TYR A 30 3.99 8.22 -21.06
N GLN A 31 3.88 6.97 -21.52
CA GLN A 31 4.21 6.60 -22.91
C GLN A 31 3.38 7.41 -23.93
N LYS A 32 2.07 7.56 -23.69
CA LYS A 32 1.18 8.33 -24.57
C LYS A 32 1.48 9.83 -24.61
N LEU A 33 2.15 10.35 -23.59
CA LEU A 33 2.54 11.75 -23.49
C LEU A 33 4.01 11.97 -23.87
N GLU A 34 4.69 10.93 -24.38
CA GLU A 34 6.14 10.95 -24.68
C GLU A 34 6.99 11.34 -23.45
N MET A 35 6.48 11.06 -22.25
CA MET A 35 7.14 11.36 -20.99
C MET A 35 7.95 10.16 -20.49
N ILE A 36 9.11 10.45 -19.90
CA ILE A 36 9.93 9.44 -19.21
C ILE A 36 9.20 8.99 -17.94
N TYR A 37 8.93 7.68 -17.83
CA TYR A 37 8.44 7.10 -16.58
C TYR A 37 9.59 7.06 -15.56
N PRO A 38 9.47 7.72 -14.39
CA PRO A 38 10.61 7.93 -13.50
C PRO A 38 11.02 6.69 -12.71
N ILE A 39 10.10 5.73 -12.53
CA ILE A 39 10.38 4.51 -11.77
C ILE A 39 11.02 3.49 -12.69
N LYS A 40 12.33 3.25 -12.49
CA LYS A 40 13.17 2.40 -13.35
C LYS A 40 13.21 0.93 -12.93
N ASN A 41 13.08 0.67 -11.63
CA ASN A 41 13.04 -0.68 -11.04
C ASN A 41 11.60 -1.02 -10.67
N ASP A 42 11.30 -2.29 -10.38
CA ASP A 42 9.99 -2.67 -9.84
C ASP A 42 10.01 -2.60 -8.31
N PRO A 43 9.31 -1.64 -7.66
CA PRO A 43 9.14 -1.61 -6.22
C PRO A 43 7.91 -2.40 -5.74
N GLY A 44 7.29 -3.20 -6.62
CA GLY A 44 6.21 -4.11 -6.28
C GLY A 44 6.66 -5.19 -5.29
N TYR A 45 5.68 -5.74 -4.59
CA TYR A 45 5.89 -6.85 -3.66
C TYR A 45 5.61 -8.17 -4.35
N THR A 46 6.36 -9.22 -3.99
CA THR A 46 6.03 -10.59 -4.41
C THR A 46 4.75 -11.08 -3.71
N PRO A 47 4.08 -12.11 -4.24
CA PRO A 47 2.92 -12.71 -3.57
C PRO A 47 3.21 -13.14 -2.12
N GLU A 48 4.39 -13.70 -1.86
CA GLU A 48 4.81 -14.16 -0.54
C GLU A 48 5.06 -12.99 0.41
N GLU A 49 5.62 -11.88 -0.09
CA GLU A 49 5.77 -10.65 0.67
C GLU A 49 4.40 -10.05 1.05
N LEU A 50 3.44 -10.05 0.12
CA LEU A 50 2.07 -9.60 0.41
C LEU A 50 1.39 -10.46 1.48
N VAL A 51 1.60 -11.78 1.47
CA VAL A 51 1.10 -12.67 2.52
C VAL A 51 1.73 -12.34 3.87
N ARG A 52 3.05 -12.16 3.93
CA ARG A 52 3.75 -11.77 5.18
C ARG A 52 3.27 -10.41 5.68
N LEU A 53 3.04 -9.46 4.78
CA LEU A 53 2.58 -8.12 5.09
C LEU A 53 1.14 -8.13 5.64
N GLU A 54 0.25 -8.91 5.02
CA GLU A 54 -1.11 -9.10 5.52
C GLU A 54 -1.12 -9.74 6.93
N ALA A 55 -0.28 -10.76 7.15
CA ALA A 55 -0.15 -11.40 8.45
C ALA A 55 0.39 -10.42 9.52
N PHE A 56 1.35 -9.57 9.15
CA PHE A 56 1.85 -8.50 10.02
C PHE A 56 0.74 -7.52 10.43
N PHE A 57 -0.10 -7.08 9.49
CA PHE A 57 -1.19 -6.16 9.79
C PHE A 57 -2.28 -6.74 10.70
N LYS A 58 -2.50 -8.06 10.66
CA LYS A 58 -3.44 -8.75 11.57
C LYS A 58 -3.00 -8.76 13.04
N GLN A 59 -1.77 -8.34 13.35
CA GLN A 59 -1.27 -8.26 14.73
C GLN A 59 -1.75 -7.01 15.48
N PHE A 60 -2.34 -6.03 14.78
CA PHE A 60 -2.80 -4.79 15.38
C PHE A 60 -4.27 -4.85 15.78
N ASP A 61 -4.62 -4.21 16.89
CA ASP A 61 -6.00 -4.09 17.42
C ASP A 61 -6.83 -3.01 16.69
N PHE A 62 -6.57 -2.82 15.40
CA PHE A 62 -7.27 -1.88 14.53
C PHE A 62 -7.35 -2.46 13.13
N GLU A 63 -8.45 -2.20 12.42
CA GLU A 63 -8.67 -2.76 11.10
C GLU A 63 -7.68 -2.16 10.08
N ILE A 64 -6.73 -3.00 9.63
CA ILE A 64 -5.80 -2.66 8.57
C ILE A 64 -5.97 -3.69 7.44
N ARG A 65 -6.39 -3.22 6.27
CA ARG A 65 -6.66 -4.06 5.11
C ARG A 65 -5.59 -3.87 4.06
N LEU A 66 -4.98 -4.98 3.64
CA LEU A 66 -4.18 -5.00 2.43
C LEU A 66 -5.12 -5.09 1.21
N VAL A 67 -5.12 -4.05 0.38
CA VAL A 67 -5.89 -4.04 -0.87
C VAL A 67 -5.07 -4.74 -1.96
N ARG A 68 -5.71 -5.68 -2.66
CA ARG A 68 -5.13 -6.40 -3.80
C ARG A 68 -5.93 -6.02 -5.05
N HIS A 69 -5.24 -5.80 -6.16
CA HIS A 69 -5.83 -5.57 -7.49
C HIS A 69 -6.02 -6.87 -8.24
#